data_AF-A0A9P6N7L0-F1
#
_entry.id   AF-A0A9P6N7L0-F1
#
_cell.length_a   1.000
_cell.length_b   1.000
_cell.length_c   1.000
_cell.angle_alpha   90.00
_cell.angle_beta   90.00
_cell.angle_gamma   90.00
#
_symmetry.space_group_name_H-M   'P 1'
#
loop_
_entity.id
_entity.type
_entity.pdbx_description
1 polymer ?
#
loop_
_entity_poly.entity_id
_entity_poly.type
_entity_poly.pdbx_seq_one_letter_code
_entity_poly.pdbx_strand_id
1 'polypeptide(L)' 'FFNSNGKSMKSKSINVKERRYLLWAMELFRHGLDPKEFAVKLKKKKTIRGWGPRVQNGKRLRGKVGGRITI' A
#
# COMPACT_ATOMS: atom_id res chain seq x y z
N PHE A 1 12.32 1.97 -21.40
CA PHE A 1 11.22 2.24 -20.45
C PHE A 1 10.46 3.52 -20.81
N PHE A 2 11.15 4.65 -20.98
CA PHE A 2 10.49 5.94 -21.26
C PHE A 2 9.71 6.04 -22.59
N ASN A 3 10.01 5.17 -23.56
CA ASN A 3 9.26 5.07 -24.83
C ASN A 3 8.04 4.13 -24.74
N SER A 4 7.68 3.67 -23.54
CA SER A 4 6.55 2.74 -23.37
C SER A 4 5.22 3.49 -23.25
N ASN A 5 4.20 2.98 -23.95
CA ASN A 5 2.84 3.51 -23.95
C ASN A 5 1.89 2.59 -23.17
N GLY A 6 0.73 3.12 -22.76
CA GLY A 6 -0.25 2.37 -21.95
C GLY A 6 -0.69 1.03 -22.57
N LYS A 7 -0.76 0.92 -23.90
CA LYS A 7 -1.03 -0.34 -24.61
C LYS A 7 0.08 -1.38 -24.40
N SER A 8 1.34 -0.97 -24.53
CA SER A 8 2.51 -1.82 -24.31
C SER A 8 2.68 -2.29 -22.86
N MET A 9 2.12 -1.53 -21.93
CA MET A 9 2.08 -1.90 -20.51
C MET A 9 0.91 -2.83 -20.18
N LYS A 10 -0.21 -2.70 -20.90
CA LYS A 10 -1.35 -3.62 -20.79
C LYS A 10 -0.97 -5.03 -21.25
N SER A 11 -0.21 -5.16 -22.34
CA SER A 11 0.27 -6.46 -22.82
C SER A 11 1.22 -7.16 -21.84
N LYS A 12 1.85 -6.41 -20.93
CA LYS A 12 2.68 -6.92 -19.83
C LYS A 12 1.90 -7.19 -18.55
N SER A 13 0.56 -7.21 -18.62
CA SER A 13 -0.34 -7.50 -17.49
C SER A 13 -0.19 -6.57 -16.28
N ILE A 14 0.34 -5.35 -16.47
CA ILE A 14 0.45 -4.34 -15.42
C ILE A 14 -0.95 -3.85 -15.05
N ASN A 15 -1.27 -3.67 -13.77
CA ASN A 15 -2.60 -3.25 -13.35
C ASN A 15 -2.92 -1.82 -13.83
N VAL A 16 -4.21 -1.50 -14.04
CA VAL A 16 -4.66 -0.17 -14.53
C VAL A 16 -4.14 0.96 -13.64
N LYS A 17 -4.22 0.79 -12.32
CA LYS A 17 -3.76 1.80 -11.34
C LYS A 17 -2.25 2.05 -11.46
N GLU A 18 -1.47 0.99 -11.57
CA GLU A 18 -0.02 1.05 -11.71
C GLU A 18 0.40 1.71 -13.03
N ARG A 19 -0.30 1.40 -14.14
CA ARG A 19 -0.03 2.05 -15.43
C ARG A 19 -0.27 3.55 -15.39
N ARG A 20 -1.38 3.99 -14.79
CA ARG A 20 -1.70 5.42 -14.64
C ARG A 20 -0.66 6.13 -13.79
N TYR A 21 -0.29 5.53 -12.66
CA TYR A 21 0.75 6.07 -11.79
C TYR A 21 2.09 6.18 -12.52
N LEU A 22 2.50 5.14 -13.24
CA LEU A 22 3.79 5.12 -13.90
C LEU A 22 3.88 6.19 -15.00
N LEU A 23 2.86 6.31 -15.84
CA LEU A 23 2.84 7.31 -16.91
C LEU A 23 2.86 8.74 -16.34
N TRP A 24 2.09 8.99 -15.27
CA TRP A 24 2.11 10.27 -14.55
C TRP A 24 3.48 10.55 -13.93
N ALA A 25 4.08 9.58 -13.25
CA ALA A 25 5.41 9.69 -12.64
C ALA A 25 6.50 9.99 -13.67
N MET A 26 6.43 9.34 -14.83
CA MET A 26 7.35 9.58 -15.94
C MET A 26 7.21 11.00 -16.50
N GLU A 27 5.98 11.53 -16.55
CA GLU A 27 5.74 12.90 -17.01
C GLU A 27 6.30 13.94 -16.05
N LEU A 28 6.06 13.77 -14.75
CA LEU A 28 6.65 14.66 -13.73
C LEU A 28 8.17 14.62 -13.75
N PHE A 29 8.76 13.44 -13.95
CA PHE A 29 10.21 13.31 -14.10
C PHE A 29 10.73 14.05 -15.34
N ARG A 30 10.00 14.03 -16.46
CA ARG A 30 10.36 14.81 -17.66
C ARG A 30 10.29 16.32 -17.42
N HIS A 31 9.39 16.77 -16.55
CA HIS A 31 9.31 18.16 -16.11
C HIS A 31 10.41 18.55 -15.10
N GLY A 32 11.31 17.63 -14.73
CA GLY A 32 12.45 17.90 -13.86
C GLY A 32 12.17 17.80 -12.36
N LEU A 33 11.01 17.28 -11.95
CA LEU A 33 10.69 17.04 -10.54
C LEU A 33 11.46 15.82 -10.02
N ASP A 34 11.96 15.89 -8.78
CA ASP A 34 12.61 14.76 -8.12
C ASP A 34 11.55 13.68 -7.82
N PRO A 35 11.73 12.42 -8.25
CA PRO A 35 10.86 11.30 -7.91
C PRO A 35 10.58 11.16 -6.41
N LYS A 36 11.49 11.58 -5.53
CA LYS A 36 11.27 11.53 -4.08
C LYS A 36 10.11 12.41 -3.61
N GLU A 37 9.80 13.49 -4.33
CA GLU A 37 8.76 14.44 -3.97
C GLU A 37 7.36 13.89 -4.26
N PHE A 38 7.20 13.19 -5.38
CA PHE A 38 5.90 12.73 -5.85
C PHE A 38 5.67 11.22 -5.70
N ALA A 39 6.70 10.43 -5.35
CA ALA A 39 6.57 8.99 -5.20
C ALA A 39 5.54 8.63 -4.12
N VAL A 40 4.59 7.77 -4.48
CA VAL A 40 3.63 7.22 -3.52
C VAL A 40 4.38 6.35 -2.52
N LYS A 41 4.41 6.79 -1.26
CA LYS A 41 5.01 6.02 -0.17
C LYS A 41 4.31 4.68 -0.04
N LEU A 42 5.09 3.61 0.06
CA LEU A 42 4.56 2.29 0.34
C LEU A 42 3.86 2.31 1.70
N LYS A 43 2.56 2.04 1.68
CA LYS A 43 1.81 1.90 2.93
C LYS A 43 2.40 0.73 3.71
N LYS A 44 2.84 0.99 4.95
CA LYS A 44 3.30 -0.07 5.84
C LYS A 44 2.25 -1.17 5.88
N LYS A 45 2.70 -2.42 5.76
CA LYS A 45 1.80 -3.58 5.80
C LYS A 45 1.02 -3.51 7.11
N LYS A 46 -0.30 -3.70 7.06
CA LYS A 46 -1.12 -3.72 8.28
C LYS A 46 -0.60 -4.83 9.19
N THR A 47 -0.14 -4.47 10.38
CA THR A 47 0.36 -5.41 11.39
C THR A 47 -0.79 -6.17 12.04
N ILE A 48 -1.92 -5.50 12.25
CA ILE A 48 -3.10 -6.05 12.94
C ILE A 48 -4.31 -5.90 12.03
N ARG A 49 -5.04 -7.01 11.77
CA ARG A 49 -6.22 -7.05 10.89
C ARG A 49 -7.57 -6.97 11.60
N GLY A 50 -7.61 -7.08 12.93
CA GLY A 50 -8.84 -7.06 13.72
C GLY A 50 -8.66 -6.32 15.04
N TRP A 51 -9.72 -5.67 15.49
CA TRP A 51 -9.82 -4.97 16.77
C TRP A 51 -10.99 -5.55 17.55
N GLY A 52 -10.76 -5.94 18.78
CA GLY A 52 -11.85 -6.36 19.65
C GLY A 52 -11.36 -6.77 21.04
N PRO A 53 -12.27 -6.96 22.01
CA PRO A 53 -11.92 -7.33 23.37
C PRO A 53 -11.07 -8.60 23.45
N ARG A 54 -11.22 -9.49 22.47
CA ARG A 54 -10.47 -10.76 22.38
C ARG A 54 -9.20 -10.66 21.56
N VAL A 55 -8.96 -9.55 20.84
CA VAL A 55 -7.78 -9.33 20.00
C VAL A 55 -7.27 -7.90 20.22
N GLN A 56 -6.34 -7.75 21.14
CA GLN A 56 -5.62 -6.49 21.39
C GLN A 56 -4.18 -6.64 20.90
N ASN A 57 -3.65 -5.60 20.23
CA ASN A 57 -2.27 -5.56 19.73
C ASN A 57 -1.87 -6.77 18.87
N GLY A 58 -2.82 -7.38 18.15
CA GLY A 58 -2.58 -8.57 17.31
C GLY A 58 -2.45 -9.88 18.08
N LYS A 59 -2.57 -9.87 19.41
CA LYS A 59 -2.60 -11.06 20.26
C LYS A 59 -4.03 -11.42 20.61
N ARG A 60 -4.37 -12.72 20.53
CA ARG A 60 -5.64 -13.23 21.04
C ARG A 60 -5.57 -13.35 22.55
N LEU A 61 -6.36 -12.56 23.26
CA LEU A 61 -6.50 -12.66 24.71
C LEU A 61 -7.29 -13.93 25.05
N ARG A 62 -6.79 -14.72 26.00
CA ARG A 62 -7.49 -15.90 26.55
C ARG A 62 -8.09 -15.52 27.91
N GLY A 63 -9.41 -15.56 28.02
CA GLY A 63 -10.17 -15.23 29.23
C GLY A 63 -11.67 -15.08 28.92
N LYS A 64 -12.56 -15.27 29.91
CA LYS A 64 -14.00 -15.03 29.74
C LYS A 64 -14.23 -13.55 29.47
N VAL A 65 -15.06 -13.24 28.46
CA VAL A 65 -15.46 -11.87 28.11
C VAL A 65 -16.20 -11.28 29.31
N GLY A 66 -15.54 -10.40 30.07
CA GLY A 66 -16.09 -9.75 31.27
C GLY A 66 -15.26 -9.86 32.56
N GLY A 67 -14.23 -10.72 32.61
CA GLY A 67 -13.30 -10.78 33.75
C GLY A 67 -12.14 -9.80 33.62
N ARG A 68 -11.61 -9.29 34.76
CA ARG A 68 -10.37 -8.49 34.81
C ARG A 68 -9.26 -9.23 34.06
N ILE A 69 -8.79 -8.64 32.97
CA ILE A 69 -7.69 -9.15 32.16
C ILE A 69 -6.40 -8.79 32.89
N THR A 70 -5.77 -9.75 33.57
CA THR A 70 -4.39 -9.59 34.07
C THR A 70 -3.42 -9.82 32.92
N ILE A 71 -2.46 -8.90 32.81
CA ILE A 71 -1.42 -8.82 31.76
C ILE A 71 -0.29 -9.81 32.05
#